data_AF-A0A9D9ZJM1-F1
#
_entry.id   AF-A0A9D9ZJM1-F1
#
_cell.length_a   1.000
_cell.length_b   1.000
_cell.length_c   1.000
_cell.angle_alpha   90.00
_cell.angle_beta   90.00
_cell.angle_gamma   90.00
#
_symmetry.space_group_name_H-M   'P 1'
#
loop_
_entity.id
_entity.type
_entity.pdbx_description
1 polymer ?
#
loop_
_entity_poly.entity_id
_entity_poly.type
_entity_poly.pdbx_seq_one_letter_code
_entity_poly.pdbx_strand_id
1 'polypeptide(L)' 'MLKQKEMPAVGEKIAVIKTDKGDIKVRLFPEEAPKAVENFVTHAENGYYDG' A
#
# COMPACT_ATOMS: atom_id res chain seq x y z
N MET A 1 9.19 14.78 -12.59
CA MET A 1 8.33 13.64 -12.96
C MET A 1 7.43 13.33 -11.78
N LEU A 2 6.25 12.72 -11.95
CA LEU A 2 5.39 12.37 -10.81
C LEU A 2 5.92 11.09 -10.15
N LYS A 3 6.28 11.12 -8.86
CA LYS A 3 6.82 9.98 -8.10
C LYS A 3 5.98 8.69 -8.24
N GLN A 4 4.66 8.82 -8.39
CA GLN A 4 3.73 7.70 -8.59
C GLN A 4 4.03 6.85 -9.84
N LYS A 5 4.61 7.45 -10.89
CA LYS A 5 4.89 6.76 -12.15
C LYS A 5 6.21 5.98 -12.13
N GLU A 6 6.99 6.14 -11.07
CA GLU A 6 8.30 5.51 -10.90
C GLU A 6 8.14 4.22 -10.09
N MET A 7 9.03 3.24 -10.34
CA MET A 7 9.13 2.06 -9.49
C MET A 7 9.48 2.47 -8.06
N PRO A 8 8.97 1.75 -7.05
CA PRO A 8 9.36 1.99 -5.67
C PRO A 8 10.87 1.80 -5.48
N ALA A 9 11.45 2.66 -4.67
CA ALA A 9 12.83 2.54 -4.25
C ALA A 9 12.98 1.44 -3.20
N VAL A 10 14.20 0.92 -3.05
CA VAL A 10 14.51 -0.06 -2.00
C VAL A 10 14.25 0.58 -0.64
N GLY A 11 13.47 -0.11 0.20
CA GLY A 11 13.11 0.35 1.55
C GLY A 11 11.79 1.10 1.65
N GLU A 12 11.12 1.40 0.54
CA GLU A 12 9.78 1.99 0.60
C GLU A 12 8.70 0.97 1.00
N LYS A 13 7.67 1.46 1.70
CA LYS A 13 6.58 0.62 2.20
C LYS A 13 5.65 0.23 1.04
N ILE A 14 5.53 -1.08 0.81
CA ILE A 14 4.64 -1.69 -0.18
C ILE A 14 3.61 -2.54 0.54
N ALA A 15 2.35 -2.46 0.11
CA ALA A 15 1.31 -3.42 0.49
C ALA A 15 1.15 -4.49 -0.60
N VAL A 16 0.98 -5.74 -0.18
CA VAL A 16 0.64 -6.86 -1.06
C VAL A 16 -0.77 -7.29 -0.71
N ILE A 17 -1.71 -7.04 -1.63
CA ILE A 17 -3.11 -7.45 -1.49
C ILE A 17 -3.25 -8.79 -2.20
N LYS A 18 -3.59 -9.83 -1.43
CA LYS A 18 -3.80 -11.17 -1.95
C LYS A 18 -5.25 -11.32 -2.37
N THR A 19 -5.48 -11.73 -3.61
CA THR A 19 -6.81 -12.00 -4.15
C THR A 19 -6.86 -13.40 -4.77
N ASP A 20 -8.05 -13.92 -5.02
CA ASP A 20 -8.28 -15.16 -5.78
C ASP A 20 -7.70 -15.12 -7.20
N LYS A 21 -7.51 -13.91 -7.76
CA LYS A 21 -6.96 -13.66 -9.09
C LYS A 21 -5.47 -13.32 -9.07
N GLY A 22 -4.81 -13.44 -7.91
CA GLY A 22 -3.38 -13.19 -7.74
C GLY A 22 -3.07 -11.97 -6.88
N ASP A 23 -1.78 -11.64 -6.80
CA ASP A 23 -1.26 -10.60 -5.92
C ASP A 23 -1.25 -9.22 -6.60
N ILE A 24 -1.86 -8.23 -5.93
CA ILE A 24 -1.75 -6.81 -6.30
C ILE A 24 -0.72 -6.15 -5.39
N LYS A 25 0.29 -5.49 -5.97
CA LYS A 25 1.32 -4.77 -5.22
C LYS A 25 1.11 -3.27 -5.32
N VAL A 26 1.02 -2.59 -4.18
CA VAL A 26 0.70 -1.16 -4.09
C VAL A 26 1.81 -0.43 -3.32
N ARG A 27 2.38 0.61 -3.95
CA ARG A 27 3.31 1.53 -3.30
C ARG A 27 2.54 2.55 -2.47
N LEU A 28 2.95 2.73 -1.20
CA LEU A 28 2.33 3.68 -0.29
C LEU A 28 3.15 4.96 -0.19
N PHE A 29 2.47 6.10 -0.01
CA PHE A 29 3.06 7.43 0.06
C PHE A 29 2.69 8.11 1.39
N PRO A 30 3.29 7.68 2.51
CA PRO A 30 2.92 8.16 3.85
C PRO A 30 3.24 9.65 4.06
N GLU A 31 4.21 10.21 3.34
CA GLU A 31 4.54 11.63 3.44
C GLU A 31 3.50 12.49 2.71
N GLU A 32 3.05 12.04 1.55
CA GLU A 32 2.09 12.78 0.71
C GLU A 32 0.63 12.59 1.16
N ALA A 33 0.27 11.43 1.74
CA ALA A 33 -1.08 11.11 2.16
C ALA A 33 -1.13 10.40 3.54
N PRO A 34 -0.63 11.04 4.62
CA PRO A 34 -0.37 10.39 5.91
C PRO A 34 -1.61 9.72 6.50
N LYS A 35 -2.74 10.44 6.59
CA LYS A 35 -3.97 9.92 7.20
C LYS A 35 -4.57 8.75 6.42
N ALA A 36 -4.51 8.80 5.09
CA ALA A 36 -5.05 7.73 4.25
C ALA A 36 -4.19 6.46 4.35
N VAL A 37 -2.87 6.63 4.35
CA VAL A 37 -1.92 5.52 4.50
C VAL A 37 -2.03 4.89 5.89
N GLU A 38 -2.10 5.69 6.95
CA GLU A 38 -2.28 5.21 8.31
C GLU A 38 -3.59 4.42 8.46
N ASN A 39 -4.71 4.96 7.96
CA ASN A 39 -6.00 4.30 7.98
C ASN A 39 -5.96 2.96 7.23
N PHE A 40 -5.42 2.95 6.01
CA PHE A 40 -5.31 1.74 5.19
C PHE A 40 -4.44 0.67 5.87
N VAL A 41 -3.24 1.05 6.35
CA VAL A 41 -2.30 0.13 7.01
C VAL A 41 -2.93 -0.44 8.28
N THR A 42 -3.54 0.39 9.12
CA THR A 42 -4.16 -0.06 10.37
C THR A 42 -5.28 -1.07 10.11
N HIS A 43 -6.15 -0.79 9.13
CA HIS A 43 -7.22 -1.72 8.77
C HIS A 43 -6.68 -3.02 8.15
N ALA A 44 -5.66 -2.94 7.30
CA ALA A 44 -5.02 -4.12 6.73
C ALA A 44 -4.35 -5.00 7.79
N GLU A 45 -3.61 -4.41 8.73
CA GLU A 45 -2.95 -5.14 9.83
C GLU A 45 -3.96 -5.78 10.80
N ASN A 46 -5.15 -5.20 10.93
CA ASN A 46 -6.26 -5.75 11.72
C ASN A 46 -7.11 -6.80 10.97
N GLY A 47 -6.75 -7.16 9.73
CA GLY A 47 -7.50 -8.11 8.90
C GLY A 47 -8.86 -7.61 8.44
N TYR A 48 -9.12 -6.29 8.48
CA TYR A 48 -10.42 -5.71 8.12
C TYR A 48 -10.82 -5.99 6.66
N TYR A 49 -9.85 -6.11 5.77
CA TYR A 49 -10.06 -6.35 4.34
C TYR A 49 -10.00 -7.84 3.96
N ASP A 50 -9.81 -8.74 4.93
CA ASP A 50 -9.72 -10.17 4.66
C ASP A 50 -11.14 -10.71 4.36
N GLY A 51 -11.39 -11.14 3.12
CA GLY A 51 -12.68 -11.63 2.63
C GLY A 51 -12.61 -12.33 1.28
#